data_AF-A0A2N7Q992-F1
#
_entry.id   AF-A0A2N7Q992-F1
#
_cell.length_a   1.000
_cell.length_b   1.000
_cell.length_c   1.000
_cell.angle_alpha   90.00
_cell.angle_beta   90.00
_cell.angle_gamma   90.00
#
_symmetry.space_group_name_H-M   'P 1'
#
loop_
_entity.id
_entity.type
_entity.pdbx_description
1 polymer ?
#
loop_
_entity_poly.entity_id
_entity_poly.type
_entity_poly.pdbx_seq_one_letter_code
_entity_poly.pdbx_strand_id
1 'polypeptide(L)'
;MNITSLKSKFLKFLPNAIFLIFGFWLLLPFIKIERSDFSQAKILVYRLALGIMVLIIMLGKMGFDVFFPQGVAEKVSNTKSILFIIFGVLILAFVVYIIIQAGSLFMSTYPQSTSINQ
;
A
#
# COMPACT_ATOMS: atom_id res chain seq x y z
N MET A 1 33.82 13.04 -0.27
CA MET A 1 32.74 12.08 0.06
C MET A 1 33.30 10.68 -0.10
N ASN A 2 33.43 9.90 0.98
CA ASN A 2 34.14 8.62 0.96
C ASN A 2 33.20 7.52 0.42
N ILE A 3 33.64 6.77 -0.59
CA ILE A 3 32.80 5.84 -1.38
C ILE A 3 32.29 4.68 -0.49
N THR A 4 33.07 4.32 0.52
CA THR A 4 32.76 3.27 1.50
C THR A 4 31.60 3.63 2.43
N SER A 5 31.46 4.89 2.84
CA SER A 5 30.34 5.33 3.70
C SER A 5 29.03 5.50 2.94
N LEU A 6 29.10 5.75 1.63
CA LEU A 6 27.93 5.77 0.76
C LEU A 6 27.35 4.36 0.58
N LYS A 7 28.20 3.36 0.32
CA LYS A 7 27.80 1.96 0.18
C LYS A 7 27.06 1.45 1.41
N SER A 8 27.58 1.72 2.61
CA SER A 8 26.97 1.24 3.86
C SER A 8 25.61 1.89 4.16
N LYS A 9 25.44 3.19 3.84
CA LYS A 9 24.13 3.85 3.93
C LYS A 9 23.13 3.27 2.92
N PHE A 10 23.58 2.98 1.70
CA PHE A 10 22.73 2.41 0.65
C PHE A 10 22.26 1.00 1.01
N LEU A 11 23.16 0.14 1.49
CA LEU A 11 22.85 -1.22 1.96
C LEU A 11 21.83 -1.24 3.11
N LYS A 12 21.87 -0.24 4.00
CA LYS A 12 20.89 -0.10 5.09
C LYS A 12 19.49 0.32 4.59
N PHE A 13 19.42 1.11 3.52
CA PHE A 13 18.15 1.57 2.95
C PHE A 13 17.50 0.53 2.01
N LEU A 14 18.33 -0.29 1.37
CA LEU A 14 17.94 -1.29 0.37
C LEU A 14 16.79 -2.22 0.82
N PRO A 15 16.80 -2.83 2.02
CA PRO A 15 15.72 -3.72 2.42
C PRO A 15 14.38 -3.00 2.52
N ASN A 16 14.32 -1.80 3.11
CA ASN A 16 13.08 -1.01 3.16
C ASN A 16 12.55 -0.70 1.74
N ALA A 17 13.43 -0.32 0.81
CA ALA A 17 13.02 -0.05 -0.57
C ALA A 17 12.45 -1.30 -1.25
N ILE A 18 13.07 -2.46 -1.04
CA ILE A 18 12.59 -3.75 -1.58
C ILE A 18 11.21 -4.09 -1.03
N PHE A 19 11.00 -3.98 0.29
CA PHE A 19 9.69 -4.24 0.90
C PHE A 19 8.60 -3.30 0.36
N LEU A 20 8.94 -2.03 0.12
CA LEU A 20 8.02 -1.05 -0.47
C LEU A 20 7.62 -1.44 -1.89
N ILE A 21 8.62 -1.73 -2.73
CA ILE A 21 8.40 -2.14 -4.13
C ILE A 21 7.58 -3.44 -4.16
N PHE A 22 7.87 -4.38 -3.27
CA PHE A 22 7.14 -5.64 -3.16
C PHE A 22 5.67 -5.41 -2.76
N GLY A 23 5.43 -4.54 -1.76
CA GLY A 23 4.08 -4.13 -1.37
C GLY A 23 3.31 -3.49 -2.53
N PHE A 24 3.92 -2.55 -3.24
CA PHE A 24 3.31 -1.94 -4.43
C PHE A 24 3.02 -2.97 -5.53
N TRP A 25 3.96 -3.87 -5.80
CA TRP A 25 3.80 -4.92 -6.80
C TRP A 25 2.67 -5.91 -6.46
N LEU A 26 2.45 -6.19 -5.17
CA LEU A 26 1.31 -6.98 -4.73
C LEU A 26 -0.02 -6.29 -5.02
N LEU A 27 -0.04 -4.96 -4.99
CA LEU A 27 -1.24 -4.14 -5.12
C LEU A 27 -1.57 -3.70 -6.57
N LEU A 28 -0.59 -3.76 -7.48
CA LEU A 28 -0.78 -3.44 -8.91
C LEU A 28 -1.99 -4.09 -9.60
N PRO A 29 -2.30 -5.40 -9.42
CA PRO A 29 -3.43 -6.01 -10.12
C PRO A 29 -4.78 -5.41 -9.71
N PHE A 30 -4.88 -4.73 -8.57
CA PHE A 30 -6.14 -4.15 -8.12
C PHE A 30 -6.43 -2.77 -8.71
N ILE A 31 -5.51 -2.20 -9.49
CA ILE A 31 -5.75 -0.96 -10.24
C ILE A 31 -6.78 -1.19 -11.35
N LYS A 32 -6.91 -2.42 -11.86
CA LYS A 32 -7.94 -2.80 -12.83
C LYS A 32 -8.41 -4.22 -12.50
N ILE A 33 -9.66 -4.34 -12.06
CA ILE A 33 -10.28 -5.63 -11.74
C ILE A 33 -11.34 -5.89 -12.81
N GLU A 34 -11.18 -6.99 -13.56
CA GLU A 34 -12.12 -7.41 -14.60
C GLU A 34 -12.97 -8.60 -14.16
N ARG A 35 -14.09 -8.87 -14.85
CA ARG A 35 -14.97 -10.00 -14.51
C ARG A 35 -14.28 -11.37 -14.68
N SER A 36 -13.31 -11.48 -15.59
CA SER A 36 -12.50 -12.69 -15.80
C SER A 36 -11.64 -13.05 -14.57
N ASP A 37 -11.27 -12.05 -13.77
CA ASP A 37 -10.38 -12.22 -12.62
C ASP A 37 -11.07 -12.90 -11.43
N PHE A 38 -12.40 -12.94 -11.42
CA PHE A 38 -13.18 -13.63 -10.39
C PHE A 38 -12.95 -15.15 -10.39
N SER A 39 -12.51 -15.72 -11.51
CA SER A 39 -12.08 -17.13 -11.58
C SER A 39 -10.92 -17.44 -10.63
N GLN A 40 -10.06 -16.44 -10.35
CA GLN A 40 -8.92 -16.54 -9.44
C GLN A 40 -9.12 -15.70 -8.16
N ALA A 41 -10.37 -15.39 -7.79
CA ALA A 41 -10.69 -14.49 -6.69
C ALA A 41 -9.95 -14.81 -5.38
N LYS A 42 -9.80 -16.09 -5.02
CA LYS A 42 -9.08 -16.50 -3.81
C LYS A 42 -7.63 -16.03 -3.81
N ILE A 43 -6.92 -16.22 -4.92
CA ILE A 43 -5.50 -15.83 -5.07
C ILE A 43 -5.37 -14.31 -4.98
N LEU A 44 -6.30 -13.57 -5.60
CA LEU A 44 -6.33 -12.12 -5.53
C LEU A 44 -6.61 -11.64 -4.10
N VAL A 45 -7.56 -12.21 -3.37
CA VAL A 45 -7.79 -11.81 -1.97
C VAL A 45 -6.54 -12.03 -1.10
N TYR A 46 -5.83 -13.17 -1.24
CA TYR A 46 -4.57 -13.38 -0.52
C TYR A 46 -3.51 -12.37 -0.92
N ARG A 47 -3.39 -12.06 -2.21
CA ARG A 47 -2.42 -11.08 -2.71
C ARG A 47 -2.71 -9.67 -2.18
N LEU A 48 -3.98 -9.27 -2.14
CA LEU A 48 -4.42 -8.00 -1.56
C LEU A 48 -4.10 -7.93 -0.06
N ALA A 49 -4.47 -8.97 0.68
CA ALA A 49 -4.24 -9.05 2.12
C ALA A 49 -2.76 -8.96 2.45
N LEU A 50 -1.90 -9.70 1.72
CA LEU A 50 -0.45 -9.64 1.88
C LEU A 50 0.11 -8.26 1.50
N GLY A 51 -0.36 -7.66 0.41
CA GLY A 51 0.07 -6.33 -0.02
C GLY A 51 -0.25 -5.26 1.02
N ILE A 52 -1.49 -5.23 1.51
CA ILE A 52 -1.93 -4.31 2.57
C ILE A 52 -1.14 -4.56 3.86
N MET A 53 -0.96 -5.82 4.28
CA MET A 53 -0.20 -6.16 5.48
C MET A 53 1.23 -5.61 5.41
N VAL A 54 1.92 -5.80 4.28
CA VAL A 54 3.27 -5.24 4.08
C VAL A 54 3.27 -3.72 4.20
N LEU A 55 2.32 -3.03 3.55
CA LEU A 55 2.23 -1.57 3.64
C LEU A 55 1.94 -1.08 5.06
N ILE A 56 1.08 -1.77 5.81
CA ILE A 56 0.78 -1.44 7.21
C ILE A 56 2.01 -1.64 8.10
N ILE A 57 2.73 -2.75 7.96
CA ILE A 57 3.97 -3.00 8.72
C ILE A 57 5.00 -1.90 8.43
N MET A 58 5.14 -1.51 7.15
CA MET A 58 6.03 -0.43 6.76
C MET A 58 5.59 0.93 7.28
N LEU A 59 4.28 1.21 7.27
CA LEU A 59 3.72 2.44 7.84
C LEU A 59 4.00 2.50 9.34
N GLY A 60 3.77 1.39 10.05
CA GLY A 60 4.11 1.25 11.47
C GLY A 60 5.59 1.51 11.71
N LYS A 61 6.48 0.86 10.95
CA LYS A 61 7.93 1.07 11.04
C LYS A 61 8.32 2.55 10.84
N MET A 62 7.81 3.19 9.78
CA MET A 62 8.07 4.62 9.53
C MET A 62 7.49 5.50 10.63
N GLY A 63 6.32 5.15 11.16
CA GLY A 63 5.69 5.83 12.28
C GLY A 63 6.55 5.75 13.54
N PHE A 64 7.03 4.57 13.91
CA PHE A 64 7.96 4.40 15.03
C PHE A 64 9.26 5.20 14.81
N ASP A 65 9.80 5.21 13.59
CA ASP A 65 11.01 5.99 13.26
C ASP A 65 10.79 7.51 13.38
N VAL A 66 9.55 8.00 13.19
CA VAL A 66 9.17 9.42 13.27
C VAL A 66 8.76 9.84 14.69
N PHE A 67 7.95 9.05 15.38
CA PHE A 67 7.43 9.37 16.71
C PHE A 67 8.40 9.01 17.83
N PHE A 68 9.23 7.99 17.64
CA PHE A 68 10.18 7.48 18.64
C PHE A 68 11.59 7.38 18.06
N PRO A 69 12.26 8.51 17.78
CA PRO A 69 13.65 8.49 17.35
C PRO A 69 14.51 7.80 18.44
N GLN A 70 15.17 6.69 18.09
CA GLN A 70 15.96 5.87 19.01
C GLN A 70 17.33 6.51 19.40
N GLY A 71 17.33 7.82 19.67
CA GLY A 71 18.48 8.59 20.14
C GLY A 71 17.97 9.80 20.92
N VAL A 72 18.18 9.80 22.23
CA VAL A 72 17.73 10.87 23.14
C VAL A 72 18.33 12.20 22.66
N ALA A 73 17.46 13.08 22.13
CA ALA A 73 17.75 14.44 21.66
C ALA A 73 18.23 14.66 20.20
N GLU A 74 18.06 13.72 19.27
CA GLU A 74 18.25 14.03 17.83
C GLU A 74 16.96 14.57 17.19
N LYS A 75 17.02 15.76 16.59
CA LYS A 75 15.89 16.39 15.90
C LYS A 75 15.49 15.51 14.71
N VAL A 76 14.26 14.99 14.71
CA VAL A 76 13.73 14.23 13.58
C VAL A 76 13.76 15.11 12.32
N SER A 77 14.32 14.57 11.24
CA SER A 77 14.36 15.29 9.96
C SER A 77 12.92 15.45 9.46
N ASN A 78 12.51 16.70 9.21
CA ASN A 78 11.20 17.03 8.64
C ASN A 78 10.88 16.20 7.38
N THR A 79 11.91 15.84 6.61
CA THR A 79 11.79 14.98 5.42
C THR A 79 11.20 13.62 5.74
N LYS A 80 11.56 13.00 6.86
CA LYS A 80 11.02 11.69 7.27
C LYS A 80 9.54 11.78 7.63
N SER A 81 9.15 12.83 8.37
CA SER A 81 7.74 13.08 8.73
C SER A 81 6.88 13.37 7.50
N ILE A 82 7.36 14.19 6.55
CA ILE A 82 6.65 14.47 5.30
C ILE A 82 6.45 13.16 4.51
N LEU A 83 7.49 12.33 4.40
CA LEU A 83 7.40 11.06 3.68
C LEU A 83 6.40 10.10 4.33
N PHE A 84 6.37 10.04 5.67
CA PHE A 84 5.38 9.27 6.42
C PHE A 84 3.95 9.73 6.14
N ILE A 85 3.69 11.05 6.13
CA ILE A 85 2.37 11.60 5.84
C ILE A 85 1.95 11.26 4.41
N ILE A 86 2.81 11.49 3.42
CA ILE A 86 2.53 11.16 2.01
C ILE A 86 2.22 9.67 1.87
N PHE A 87 3.02 8.81 2.50
CA PHE A 87 2.82 7.37 2.45
C PHE A 87 1.50 6.94 3.11
N GLY A 88 1.15 7.52 4.26
CA GLY A 88 -0.14 7.27 4.92
C GLY A 88 -1.33 7.70 4.06
N VAL A 89 -1.27 8.88 3.43
CA VAL A 89 -2.31 9.37 2.52
C VAL A 89 -2.45 8.47 1.29
N LEU A 90 -1.33 7.99 0.72
CA LEU A 90 -1.35 7.06 -0.41
C LEU A 90 -2.03 5.73 -0.06
N ILE A 91 -1.72 5.16 1.11
CA ILE A 91 -2.38 3.93 1.58
C ILE A 91 -3.88 4.17 1.75
N LEU A 92 -4.26 5.26 2.39
CA LEU A 92 -5.67 5.59 2.62
C LEU A 92 -6.43 5.74 1.29
N ALA A 93 -5.88 6.52 0.36
CA ALA A 93 -6.45 6.71 -0.98
C ALA A 93 -6.60 5.38 -1.73
N PHE A 94 -5.58 4.51 -1.63
CA PHE A 94 -5.62 3.19 -2.23
C PHE A 94 -6.72 2.30 -1.61
N VAL A 95 -6.85 2.26 -0.29
CA VAL A 95 -7.91 1.48 0.39
C VAL A 95 -9.29 1.97 -0.03
N VAL A 96 -9.52 3.28 -0.05
CA VAL A 96 -10.79 3.88 -0.51
C VAL A 96 -11.08 3.50 -1.97
N TYR A 97 -10.07 3.56 -2.84
CA TYR A 97 -10.19 3.17 -4.23
C TYR A 97 -10.64 1.71 -4.41
N ILE A 98 -10.06 0.78 -3.64
CA ILE A 98 -10.43 -0.65 -3.67
C ILE A 98 -11.88 -0.86 -3.24
N ILE A 99 -12.32 -0.15 -2.19
CA ILE A 99 -13.72 -0.24 -1.72
C ILE A 99 -14.68 0.23 -2.81
N ILE A 100 -14.37 1.35 -3.48
CA ILE A 100 -15.19 1.87 -4.59
C ILE A 100 -15.25 0.88 -5.75
N GLN A 101 -14.10 0.32 -6.16
CA GLN A 101 -14.04 -0.69 -7.22
C GLN A 101 -14.88 -1.92 -6.89
N ALA A 102 -14.73 -2.49 -5.69
CA ALA A 102 -15.51 -3.63 -5.23
C ALA A 102 -17.01 -3.33 -5.18
N GLY A 103 -17.40 -2.15 -4.68
CA GLY A 103 -18.79 -1.70 -4.66
C GLY A 103 -19.38 -1.53 -6.07
N SER A 104 -18.61 -0.97 -7.00
CA SER A 104 -19.04 -0.82 -8.39
C SER A 104 -19.27 -2.16 -9.08
N LEU A 105 -18.39 -3.14 -8.84
CA LEU A 105 -18.53 -4.50 -9.36
C LEU A 105 -19.78 -5.16 -8.79
N PHE A 106 -20.01 -5.05 -7.48
CA PHE A 106 -21.21 -5.58 -6.82
C PHE A 106 -22.50 -5.00 -7.41
N MET A 107 -22.58 -3.67 -7.57
CA MET A 107 -23.73 -3.00 -8.18
C MET A 107 -23.95 -3.39 -9.65
N SER A 108 -22.88 -3.58 -10.42
CA SER A 108 -22.96 -4.01 -11.83
C SER A 108 -23.43 -5.46 -12.02
N THR A 109 -23.40 -6.26 -10.95
CA THR A 109 -23.74 -7.68 -10.97
C THR A 109 -25.14 -7.94 -10.41
N TYR A 110 -25.77 -6.93 -9.79
CA TYR A 110 -27.19 -7.00 -9.46
C TYR A 110 -28.02 -7.04 -10.75
N PRO A 111 -28.93 -8.03 -10.91
CA PRO A 111 -29.93 -7.93 -11.95
C PRO A 111 -30.73 -6.66 -11.68
N GLN A 112 -30.75 -5.74 -12.64
CA GLN A 112 -31.69 -4.64 -12.65
C GLN A 112 -33.08 -5.28 -12.79
N SER A 113 -33.69 -5.69 -11.68
CA SER A 113 -35.07 -6.12 -11.63
C SER A 113 -35.97 -4.89 -11.68
N THR A 114 -35.82 -4.10 -12.74
CA THR A 114 -36.87 -3.20 -13.22
C THR A 114 -37.61 -3.99 -14.28
N SER A 115 -38.40 -4.95 -13.83
CA SER A 115 -39.58 -5.39 -14.56
C SER A 115 -40.51 -4.18 -14.66
N ILE A 116 -40.26 -3.31 -15.63
CA ILE A 116 -41.25 -2.36 -16.10
C ILE A 116 -42.26 -3.21 -16.86
N ASN A 117 -43.45 -3.32 -16.25
CA ASN A 117 -44.65 -3.91 -16.82
C ASN A 117 -44.74 -3.70 -18.34
N GLN A 118 -44.72 -4.80 -19.09
CA GLN A 118 -45.31 -4.90 -20.42
C GLN A 118 -46.27 -6.08 -20.40
#